data_AF-A0A952WYT1-F1
#
_entry.id   AF-A0A952WYT1-F1
#
_cell.length_a   1.000
_cell.length_b   1.000
_cell.length_c   1.000
_cell.angle_alpha   90.00
_cell.angle_beta   90.00
_cell.angle_gamma   90.00
#
_symmetry.space_group_name_H-M   'P 1'
#
loop_
_entity.id
_entity.type
_entity.pdbx_description
1 polymer ?
#
loop_
_entity_poly.entity_id
_entity_poly.type
_entity_poly.pdbx_seq_one_letter_code
_entity_poly.pdbx_strand_id
1 'polypeptide(L)'
;MDRRKLWAAAWLAFAIYLLYRATLGAGSTYVMESDNGNWVYADPVEYVAGGAVFSPIRTLGVWIAALLTLCVLSYMYRDNPYYRFAEAVIVGVSAAYAMVVAFWSALIPNLFGELWPAFIQSWAIPGLSAEHRENWWLSFIPLVLGAMLLWRLAPRGSWIARWPLAFIVGTTAGVRLIGYIDADFVSQIRATMLPLIVRTAEAGTIDWGQSLQNTLIVFGVLSALVYFLFSVEHKGLAGRVARVGTWVLMIAFGAAFGYTVMGRIALLAIRFEFLFDDWLWLIDPLERRDGIL
;
A
#
# COMPACT_ATOMS: atom_id res chain seq x y z
N MET A 1 -22.56 29.97 -30.58
CA MET A 1 -23.12 29.52 -29.29
C MET A 1 -22.00 29.54 -28.26
N ASP A 2 -22.18 30.26 -27.17
CA ASP A 2 -21.11 30.55 -26.21
C ASP A 2 -20.62 29.25 -25.55
N ARG A 3 -19.30 28.99 -25.59
CA ARG A 3 -18.69 27.71 -25.15
C ARG A 3 -19.10 27.36 -23.72
N ARG A 4 -19.33 28.37 -22.88
CA ARG A 4 -19.78 28.21 -21.48
C ARG A 4 -21.19 27.64 -21.36
N LYS A 5 -22.10 28.02 -22.26
CA LYS A 5 -23.50 27.53 -22.26
C LYS A 5 -23.58 26.06 -22.68
N LEU A 6 -22.72 25.65 -23.63
CA LEU A 6 -22.58 24.25 -24.03
C LEU A 6 -22.07 23.37 -22.87
N TRP A 7 -21.04 23.82 -22.16
CA TRP A 7 -20.54 23.11 -20.99
C TRP A 7 -21.57 23.07 -19.84
N ALA A 8 -22.27 24.18 -19.57
CA ALA A 8 -23.32 24.21 -18.55
C ALA A 8 -24.46 23.25 -18.86
N ALA A 9 -24.89 23.15 -20.13
CA ALA A 9 -25.90 22.20 -20.57
C ALA A 9 -25.43 20.74 -20.43
N ALA A 10 -24.16 20.46 -20.76
CA ALA A 10 -23.58 19.13 -20.58
C ALA A 10 -23.51 18.72 -19.10
N TRP A 11 -23.11 19.64 -18.21
CA TRP A 11 -23.09 19.39 -16.77
C TRP A 11 -24.48 19.18 -16.18
N LEU A 12 -25.48 19.94 -16.65
CA LEU A 12 -26.88 19.74 -16.24
C LEU A 12 -27.42 18.39 -16.72
N ALA A 13 -27.16 18.00 -17.98
CA ALA A 13 -27.56 16.69 -18.49
C ALA A 13 -26.89 15.55 -17.69
N PHE A 14 -25.61 15.71 -17.35
CA PHE A 14 -24.88 14.75 -16.52
C PHE A 14 -25.43 14.68 -15.09
N ALA A 15 -25.78 15.80 -14.46
CA ALA A 15 -26.39 15.82 -13.14
C ALA A 15 -27.78 15.16 -13.14
N ILE A 16 -28.59 15.40 -14.17
CA ILE A 16 -29.88 14.73 -14.34
C ILE A 16 -29.68 13.22 -14.53
N TYR A 17 -28.69 12.82 -15.33
CA TYR A 17 -28.34 11.41 -15.51
C TYR A 17 -27.92 10.74 -14.19
N LEU A 18 -27.10 11.41 -13.38
CA LEU A 18 -26.70 10.92 -12.06
C LEU A 18 -27.91 10.77 -11.13
N LEU A 19 -28.83 11.74 -11.12
CA LEU A 19 -30.05 11.66 -10.32
C LEU A 19 -30.93 10.47 -10.75
N TYR A 20 -31.10 10.27 -12.06
CA TYR A 20 -31.82 9.12 -12.59
C TYR A 20 -31.17 7.79 -12.16
N ARG A 21 -29.84 7.69 -12.26
CA ARG A 21 -29.12 6.47 -11.85
C ARG A 21 -29.17 6.25 -10.34
N ALA A 22 -29.08 7.31 -9.55
CA ALA A 22 -29.24 7.22 -8.09
C ALA A 22 -30.64 6.75 -7.70
N THR A 23 -31.69 7.12 -8.44
CA THR A 23 -33.06 6.59 -8.20
C THR A 23 -33.20 5.10 -8.53
N LEU A 24 -32.34 4.55 -9.40
CA LEU A 24 -32.25 3.12 -9.69
C LEU A 24 -31.39 2.35 -8.67
N GLY A 25 -30.87 3.03 -7.64
CA GLY A 25 -29.99 2.42 -6.65
C GLY A 25 -28.51 2.48 -6.99
N ALA A 26 -28.09 3.13 -8.09
CA ALA A 26 -26.66 3.23 -8.41
C ALA A 26 -25.89 3.99 -7.31
N GLY A 27 -24.77 3.40 -6.86
CA GLY A 27 -23.94 3.93 -5.78
C GLY A 27 -24.51 3.72 -4.38
N SER A 28 -25.60 2.93 -4.24
CA SER A 28 -26.10 2.46 -2.95
C SER A 28 -25.33 1.21 -2.50
N THR A 29 -25.07 1.12 -1.20
CA THR A 29 -24.40 -0.04 -0.60
C THR A 29 -25.31 -0.76 0.37
N TYR A 30 -25.33 -2.08 0.27
CA TYR A 30 -26.11 -2.97 1.11
C TYR A 30 -25.19 -3.79 2.02
N VAL A 31 -25.73 -4.21 3.16
CA VAL A 31 -24.96 -4.87 4.20
C VAL A 31 -25.80 -5.99 4.80
N MET A 32 -25.20 -7.14 5.00
CA MET A 32 -25.82 -8.27 5.69
C MET A 32 -25.03 -8.62 6.94
N GLU A 33 -25.71 -9.21 7.91
CA GLU A 33 -25.08 -9.73 9.12
C GLU A 33 -24.46 -11.09 8.80
N SER A 34 -23.14 -11.21 8.95
CA SER A 34 -22.42 -12.47 8.84
C SER A 34 -22.56 -13.27 10.14
N ASP A 35 -22.44 -14.60 10.07
CA ASP A 35 -22.53 -15.55 11.19
C ASP A 35 -21.69 -15.17 12.44
N ASN A 36 -20.65 -14.35 12.26
CA ASN A 36 -19.79 -13.84 13.33
C ASN A 36 -20.30 -12.54 14.00
N GLY A 37 -21.53 -12.10 13.71
CA GLY A 37 -22.12 -10.83 14.20
C GLY A 37 -21.53 -9.58 13.54
N ASN A 38 -20.76 -9.73 12.46
CA ASN A 38 -20.12 -8.64 11.74
C ASN A 38 -20.91 -8.26 10.50
N TRP A 39 -21.03 -6.95 10.24
CA TRP A 39 -21.71 -6.40 9.08
C TRP A 39 -20.80 -6.39 7.84
N VAL A 40 -21.12 -7.22 6.85
CA VAL A 40 -20.34 -7.41 5.61
C VAL A 40 -21.09 -6.83 4.41
N TYR A 41 -20.37 -6.33 3.41
CA TYR A 41 -20.94 -5.85 2.16
C TYR A 41 -21.75 -6.96 1.49
N ALA A 42 -22.99 -6.64 1.11
CA ALA A 42 -23.93 -7.54 0.46
C ALA A 42 -24.23 -7.06 -0.97
N ASP A 43 -24.54 -7.99 -1.85
CA ASP A 43 -24.85 -7.67 -3.23
C ASP A 43 -26.28 -7.09 -3.36
N PRO A 44 -26.55 -6.24 -4.36
CA PRO A 44 -27.89 -5.67 -4.56
C PRO A 44 -29.01 -6.71 -4.73
N VAL A 45 -28.69 -7.89 -5.27
CA VAL A 45 -29.63 -9.03 -5.40
C VAL A 45 -30.05 -9.57 -4.04
N GLU A 46 -29.15 -9.59 -3.06
CA GLU A 46 -29.43 -10.06 -1.69
C GLU A 46 -30.32 -9.06 -0.94
N TYR A 47 -30.26 -7.78 -1.28
CA TYR A 47 -31.21 -6.78 -0.80
C TYR A 47 -32.63 -7.02 -1.33
N VAL A 48 -32.77 -7.31 -2.63
CA VAL A 48 -34.08 -7.65 -3.22
C VAL A 48 -34.64 -8.95 -2.65
N ALA A 49 -33.76 -9.92 -2.35
CA ALA A 49 -34.12 -11.15 -1.67
C ALA A 49 -34.49 -10.96 -0.18
N GLY A 50 -34.35 -9.75 0.38
CA GLY A 50 -34.68 -9.41 1.76
C GLY A 50 -33.63 -9.80 2.79
N GLY A 51 -32.45 -10.27 2.37
CA GLY A 51 -31.35 -10.68 3.24
C GLY A 51 -30.38 -9.56 3.62
N ALA A 52 -30.44 -8.42 2.94
CA ALA A 52 -29.54 -7.29 3.19
C ALA A 52 -30.30 -6.01 3.57
N VAL A 53 -29.61 -5.11 4.27
CA VAL A 53 -30.13 -3.82 4.72
C VAL A 53 -29.35 -2.69 4.03
N PHE A 54 -30.07 -1.65 3.62
CA PHE A 54 -29.45 -0.44 3.08
C PHE A 54 -28.63 0.28 4.15
N SER A 55 -27.37 0.60 3.84
CA SER A 55 -26.49 1.35 4.74
C SER A 55 -26.26 2.78 4.22
N PRO A 56 -26.87 3.80 4.86
CA PRO A 56 -26.70 5.18 4.45
C PRO A 56 -25.25 5.67 4.57
N ILE A 57 -24.56 5.26 5.65
CA ILE A 57 -23.19 5.72 5.93
C ILE A 57 -22.17 5.20 4.90
N ARG A 58 -22.30 3.93 4.50
CA ARG A 58 -21.43 3.32 3.49
C ARG A 58 -21.73 3.89 2.10
N THR A 59 -23.00 4.13 1.80
CA THR A 59 -23.45 4.79 0.57
C THR A 59 -22.82 6.18 0.46
N LEU A 60 -22.93 7.02 1.50
CA LEU A 60 -22.26 8.32 1.55
C LEU A 60 -20.75 8.19 1.34
N GLY A 61 -20.13 7.16 1.92
CA GLY A 61 -18.72 6.83 1.71
C GLY A 61 -18.35 6.61 0.23
N VAL A 62 -19.15 5.83 -0.50
CA VAL A 62 -18.95 5.57 -1.94
C VAL A 62 -19.07 6.86 -2.75
N TRP A 63 -20.08 7.68 -2.47
CA TRP A 63 -20.27 8.97 -3.14
C TRP A 63 -19.12 9.94 -2.87
N ILE A 64 -18.64 10.04 -1.63
CA ILE A 64 -17.47 10.85 -1.28
C ILE A 64 -16.22 10.33 -2.01
N ALA A 65 -16.01 9.02 -2.02
CA ALA A 65 -14.86 8.40 -2.69
C ALA A 65 -14.90 8.61 -4.22
N ALA A 66 -16.07 8.53 -4.85
CA ALA A 66 -16.25 8.81 -6.27
C ALA A 66 -15.95 10.28 -6.59
N LEU A 67 -16.49 11.21 -5.80
CA LEU A 67 -16.22 12.64 -5.97
C LEU A 67 -14.72 12.97 -5.80
N LEU A 68 -14.06 12.41 -4.80
CA LEU A 68 -12.62 12.59 -4.60
C LEU A 68 -11.81 11.97 -5.75
N THR A 69 -12.21 10.81 -6.27
CA THR A 69 -11.57 10.17 -7.43
C THR A 69 -11.69 11.06 -8.67
N LEU A 70 -12.87 11.66 -8.91
CA LEU A 70 -13.06 12.63 -9.99
C LEU A 70 -12.24 13.91 -9.78
N CYS A 71 -12.12 14.40 -8.55
CA CYS A 71 -11.27 15.55 -8.23
C CYS A 71 -9.80 15.26 -8.57
N VAL A 72 -9.31 14.04 -8.31
CA VAL A 72 -7.97 13.61 -8.68
C VAL A 72 -7.83 13.51 -10.21
N LEU A 73 -8.79 12.89 -10.90
CA LEU A 73 -8.77 12.75 -12.36
C LEU A 73 -8.86 14.11 -13.09
N SER A 74 -9.40 15.15 -12.45
CA SER A 74 -9.41 16.52 -13.01
C SER A 74 -8.02 17.05 -13.35
N TYR A 75 -6.95 16.53 -12.74
CA TYR A 75 -5.57 16.90 -13.07
C TYR A 75 -5.23 16.65 -14.55
N MET A 76 -5.83 15.62 -15.17
CA MET A 76 -5.59 15.28 -16.58
C MET A 76 -6.01 16.40 -17.54
N TYR A 77 -6.91 17.29 -17.13
CA TYR A 77 -7.38 18.40 -17.95
C TYR A 77 -6.54 19.67 -17.77
N ARG A 78 -6.24 20.03 -16.50
CA ARG A 78 -5.37 21.16 -16.08
C ARG A 78 -5.24 21.17 -14.55
N ASP A 79 -4.27 21.92 -14.01
CA ASP A 79 -4.27 22.31 -12.59
C ASP A 79 -5.55 23.06 -12.22
N ASN A 80 -6.40 22.40 -11.42
CA ASN A 80 -7.72 22.87 -11.03
C ASN A 80 -7.80 22.95 -9.49
N PRO A 81 -8.48 23.96 -8.90
CA PRO A 81 -8.78 23.99 -7.46
C PRO A 81 -9.25 22.66 -6.87
N TYR A 82 -10.06 21.88 -7.59
CA TYR A 82 -10.56 20.58 -7.12
C TYR A 82 -9.44 19.55 -6.90
N TYR A 83 -8.43 19.51 -7.77
CA TYR A 83 -7.27 18.63 -7.61
C TYR A 83 -6.46 19.03 -6.39
N ARG A 84 -6.17 20.34 -6.22
CA ARG A 84 -5.42 20.85 -5.05
C ARG A 84 -6.15 20.59 -3.73
N PHE A 85 -7.48 20.64 -3.73
CA PHE A 85 -8.28 20.24 -2.57
C PHE A 85 -8.13 18.75 -2.26
N ALA A 86 -8.28 17.88 -3.27
CA ALA A 86 -8.10 16.44 -3.08
C ALA A 86 -6.69 16.09 -2.59
N GLU A 87 -5.66 16.75 -3.12
CA GLU A 87 -4.27 16.62 -2.68
C GLU A 87 -4.08 17.06 -1.22
N ALA A 88 -4.65 18.19 -0.81
CA ALA A 88 -4.58 18.64 0.58
C ALA A 88 -5.30 17.68 1.54
N VAL A 89 -6.47 17.17 1.13
CA VAL A 89 -7.24 16.20 1.92
C VAL A 89 -6.47 14.90 2.08
N ILE A 90 -5.93 14.33 1.01
CA ILE A 90 -5.20 13.05 1.10
C ILE A 90 -3.95 13.19 1.97
N VAL A 91 -3.16 14.25 1.79
CA VAL A 91 -1.95 14.47 2.61
C VAL A 91 -2.31 14.70 4.07
N GLY A 92 -3.35 15.50 4.35
CA GLY A 92 -3.80 15.77 5.71
C GLY A 92 -4.34 14.54 6.42
N VAL A 93 -5.21 13.77 5.76
CA VAL A 93 -5.80 12.54 6.31
C VAL A 93 -4.72 11.47 6.50
N SER A 94 -3.80 11.29 5.54
CA SER A 94 -2.70 10.33 5.69
C SER A 94 -1.77 10.69 6.85
N ALA A 95 -1.43 11.97 7.02
CA ALA A 95 -0.61 12.42 8.15
C ALA A 95 -1.32 12.24 9.50
N ALA A 96 -2.62 12.57 9.56
CA ALA A 96 -3.43 12.38 10.76
C ALA A 96 -3.58 10.89 11.12
N TYR A 97 -3.89 10.04 10.13
CA TYR A 97 -3.99 8.59 10.32
C TYR A 97 -2.67 8.00 10.81
N ALA A 98 -1.55 8.34 10.17
CA ALA A 98 -0.23 7.88 10.61
C ALA A 98 0.09 8.31 12.04
N MET A 99 -0.27 9.54 12.43
CA MET A 99 -0.09 10.04 13.79
C MET A 99 -0.94 9.27 14.81
N VAL A 100 -2.22 9.06 14.52
CA VAL A 100 -3.14 8.32 15.40
C VAL A 100 -2.69 6.87 15.54
N VAL A 101 -2.32 6.21 14.44
CA VAL A 101 -1.80 4.85 14.48
C VAL A 101 -0.53 4.80 15.30
N ALA A 102 0.46 5.67 15.05
CA ALA A 102 1.70 5.70 15.83
C ALA A 102 1.45 5.98 17.32
N PHE A 103 0.47 6.83 17.65
CA PHE A 103 0.08 7.10 19.03
C PHE A 103 -0.43 5.82 19.72
N TRP A 104 -1.38 5.12 19.11
CA TRP A 104 -1.99 3.93 19.72
C TRP A 104 -1.12 2.68 19.64
N SER A 105 -0.36 2.49 18.57
CA SER A 105 0.43 1.28 18.35
C SER A 105 1.86 1.36 18.89
N ALA A 106 2.43 2.56 18.99
CA ALA A 106 3.81 2.74 19.44
C ALA A 106 3.90 3.48 20.77
N LEU A 107 3.26 4.65 20.89
CA LEU A 107 3.41 5.50 22.07
C LEU A 107 2.72 4.90 23.31
N ILE A 108 1.45 4.49 23.18
CA ILE A 108 0.68 3.92 24.29
C ILE A 108 1.33 2.65 24.85
N PRO A 109 1.60 1.59 24.07
CA PRO A 109 2.13 0.36 24.63
C PRO A 109 3.61 0.46 25.05
N ASN A 110 4.49 1.08 24.25
CA ASN A 110 5.93 1.04 24.52
C ASN A 110 6.42 2.12 25.50
N LEU A 111 5.70 3.24 25.65
CA LEU A 111 6.09 4.30 26.58
C LEU A 111 5.21 4.29 27.82
N PHE A 112 3.90 4.52 27.63
CA PHE A 112 2.99 4.65 28.76
C PHE A 112 2.63 3.30 29.40
N GLY A 113 2.56 2.23 28.61
CA GLY A 113 2.34 0.87 29.10
C GLY A 113 3.47 0.36 29.97
N GLU A 114 4.72 0.77 29.70
CA GLU A 114 5.88 0.41 30.53
C GLU A 114 6.03 1.29 31.78
N LEU A 115 5.70 2.59 31.67
CA LEU A 115 5.82 3.54 32.79
C LEU A 115 4.65 3.46 33.78
N TRP A 116 3.42 3.24 33.28
CA TRP A 116 2.19 3.17 34.08
C TRP A 116 1.28 2.01 33.66
N PRO A 117 1.70 0.75 33.87
CA PRO A 117 0.97 -0.43 33.41
C PRO A 117 -0.46 -0.51 33.96
N ALA A 118 -0.65 -0.22 35.26
CA ALA A 118 -1.96 -0.26 35.90
C ALA A 118 -2.97 0.76 35.33
N PHE A 119 -2.51 1.97 34.98
CA PHE A 119 -3.36 3.00 34.39
C PHE A 119 -3.75 2.65 32.95
N ILE A 120 -2.77 2.24 32.14
CA ILE A 120 -3.00 1.87 30.74
C ILE A 120 -3.84 0.61 30.61
N GLN A 121 -3.71 -0.35 31.54
CA GLN A 121 -4.56 -1.52 31.58
C GLN A 121 -6.04 -1.14 31.77
N SER A 122 -6.32 -0.20 32.67
CA SER A 122 -7.69 0.24 32.96
C SER A 122 -8.33 1.08 31.85
N TRP A 123 -7.52 1.84 31.11
CA TRP A 123 -8.01 2.85 30.18
C TRP A 123 -7.92 2.43 28.71
N ALA A 124 -6.85 1.74 28.31
CA ALA A 124 -6.50 1.55 26.90
C ALA A 124 -6.32 0.07 26.49
N ILE A 125 -5.69 -0.76 27.31
CA ILE A 125 -5.33 -2.15 26.94
C ILE A 125 -5.68 -3.12 28.08
N PRO A 126 -6.91 -3.68 28.11
CA PRO A 126 -7.37 -4.53 29.20
C PRO A 126 -6.53 -5.80 29.43
N GLY A 127 -5.79 -6.26 28.41
CA GLY A 127 -4.95 -7.46 28.45
C GLY A 127 -3.48 -7.25 28.82
N LEU A 128 -3.08 -6.04 29.26
CA LEU A 128 -1.68 -5.77 29.65
C LEU A 128 -1.37 -6.38 31.03
N SER A 129 -0.18 -6.94 31.22
CA SER A 129 0.30 -7.37 32.54
C SER A 129 0.51 -6.15 33.45
N ALA A 130 -0.09 -6.16 34.64
CA ALA A 130 0.03 -5.07 35.61
C ALA A 130 1.42 -4.96 36.28
N GLU A 131 2.32 -5.92 36.01
CA GLU A 131 3.66 -5.94 36.58
C GLU A 131 4.61 -5.06 35.79
N HIS A 132 5.40 -4.25 36.52
CA HIS A 132 6.49 -3.50 35.93
C HIS A 132 7.58 -4.48 35.50
N ARG A 133 8.06 -4.36 34.26
CA ARG A 133 9.29 -5.04 33.85
C ARG A 133 10.46 -4.60 34.72
N GLU A 134 11.43 -5.49 34.92
CA GLU A 134 12.65 -5.25 35.71
C GLU A 134 13.41 -3.98 35.27
N ASN A 135 13.31 -3.60 33.98
CA ASN A 135 13.95 -2.44 33.38
C ASN A 135 13.04 -1.25 33.06
N TRP A 136 11.87 -1.13 33.72
CA TRP A 136 10.90 -0.05 33.49
C TRP A 136 11.49 1.37 33.57
N TRP A 137 12.57 1.56 34.34
CA TRP A 137 13.27 2.84 34.49
C TRP A 137 13.96 3.30 33.20
N LEU A 138 14.32 2.40 32.29
CA LEU A 138 14.90 2.77 30.99
C LEU A 138 13.90 3.52 30.10
N SER A 139 12.59 3.32 30.29
CA SER A 139 11.52 3.95 29.52
C SER A 139 11.41 5.46 29.79
N PHE A 140 12.07 5.98 30.83
CA PHE A 140 12.26 7.42 31.02
C PHE A 140 13.13 8.06 29.94
N ILE A 141 14.10 7.33 29.37
CA ILE A 141 14.97 7.85 28.33
C ILE A 141 14.15 8.20 27.07
N PRO A 142 13.32 7.30 26.51
CA PRO A 142 12.36 7.63 25.46
C PRO A 142 11.38 8.76 25.83
N LEU A 143 10.92 8.84 27.09
CA LEU A 143 10.04 9.94 27.54
C LEU A 143 10.72 11.30 27.39
N VAL A 144 11.96 11.42 27.89
CA VAL A 144 12.75 12.65 27.81
C VAL A 144 13.06 13.00 26.36
N LEU A 145 13.47 12.03 25.55
CA LEU A 145 13.74 12.24 24.12
C LEU A 145 12.46 12.65 23.36
N GLY A 146 11.31 12.07 23.70
CA GLY A 146 10.00 12.43 23.15
C GLY A 146 9.59 13.86 23.52
N ALA A 147 9.75 14.24 24.79
CA ALA A 147 9.50 15.61 25.24
C ALA A 147 10.42 16.61 24.53
N MET A 148 11.72 16.32 24.42
CA MET A 148 12.69 17.13 23.66
C MET A 148 12.30 17.31 22.19
N LEU A 149 11.63 16.33 21.59
CA LEU A 149 11.17 16.39 20.20
C LEU A 149 10.01 17.38 20.03
N LEU A 150 9.16 17.56 21.06
CA LEU A 150 8.07 18.56 21.05
C LEU A 150 8.59 20.00 20.99
N TRP A 151 9.80 20.27 21.48
CA TRP A 151 10.44 21.60 21.37
C TRP A 151 10.71 22.02 19.93
N ARG A 152 10.61 21.11 18.96
CA ARG A 152 10.64 21.42 17.53
C ARG A 152 9.46 22.28 17.09
N LEU A 153 8.31 22.18 17.76
CA LEU A 153 7.12 22.99 17.47
C LEU A 153 7.33 24.46 17.90
N ALA A 154 8.29 24.72 18.80
CA ALA A 154 8.66 26.06 19.18
C ALA A 154 9.76 26.62 18.25
N PRO A 155 9.59 27.82 17.64
CA PRO A 155 10.54 28.38 16.68
C PRO A 155 11.94 28.65 17.27
N ARG A 156 12.07 28.75 18.59
CA ARG A 156 13.34 29.00 19.31
C ARG A 156 13.99 27.75 19.92
N GLY A 157 13.33 26.58 19.86
CA GLY A 157 13.75 25.34 20.53
C GLY A 157 14.40 24.27 19.65
N SER A 158 14.56 24.53 18.34
CA SER A 158 14.94 23.51 17.34
C SER A 158 16.27 22.79 17.60
N TRP A 159 17.22 23.41 18.31
CA TRP A 159 18.48 22.75 18.70
C TRP A 159 18.28 21.54 19.63
N ILE A 160 17.33 21.63 20.57
CA ILE A 160 17.08 20.58 21.57
C ILE A 160 16.56 19.31 20.87
N ALA A 161 15.74 19.47 19.84
CA ALA A 161 15.21 18.37 19.04
C ALA A 161 16.26 17.64 18.17
N ARG A 162 17.48 18.18 18.03
CA ARG A 162 18.56 17.53 17.26
C ARG A 162 19.09 16.26 17.93
N TRP A 163 19.09 16.20 19.27
CA TRP A 163 19.57 15.04 20.01
C TRP A 163 18.68 13.80 19.81
N PRO A 164 17.35 13.88 20.03
CA PRO A 164 16.45 12.79 19.65
C PRO A 164 16.56 12.40 18.18
N LEU A 165 16.71 13.38 17.27
CA LEU A 165 16.79 13.09 15.85
C LEU A 165 18.08 12.35 15.48
N ALA A 166 19.22 12.72 16.08
CA ALA A 166 20.49 12.02 15.90
C ALA A 166 20.38 10.57 16.42
N PHE A 167 19.72 10.37 17.56
CA PHE A 167 19.46 9.03 18.09
C PHE A 167 18.57 8.21 17.15
N ILE A 168 17.44 8.76 16.68
CA ILE A 168 16.53 8.09 15.75
C ILE A 168 17.25 7.69 14.45
N VAL A 169 18.01 8.62 13.86
CA VAL A 169 18.75 8.37 12.61
C VAL A 169 19.84 7.31 12.83
N GLY A 170 20.61 7.43 13.92
CA GLY A 170 21.67 6.48 14.26
C GLY A 170 21.15 5.06 14.49
N THR A 171 20.11 4.91 15.31
CA THR A 171 19.49 3.61 15.58
C THR A 171 18.83 3.03 14.33
N THR A 172 18.09 3.84 13.56
CA THR A 172 17.44 3.37 12.32
C THR A 172 18.48 2.94 11.29
N ALA A 173 19.56 3.70 11.11
CA ALA A 173 20.65 3.35 10.20
C ALA A 173 21.37 2.07 10.65
N GLY A 174 21.65 1.92 11.95
CA GLY A 174 22.28 0.71 12.50
C GLY A 174 21.43 -0.54 12.31
N VAL A 175 20.14 -0.48 12.66
CA VAL A 175 19.20 -1.61 12.49
C VAL A 175 19.03 -1.94 11.00
N ARG A 176 18.87 -0.93 10.15
CA ARG A 176 18.75 -1.14 8.70
C ARG A 176 20.02 -1.71 8.11
N LEU A 177 21.21 -1.29 8.53
CA LEU A 177 22.48 -1.84 8.03
C LEU A 177 22.55 -3.35 8.26
N ILE A 178 22.23 -3.80 9.47
CA ILE A 178 22.22 -5.23 9.81
C ILE A 178 21.12 -5.95 9.01
N GLY A 179 19.92 -5.37 8.95
CA GLY A 179 18.80 -5.93 8.18
C GLY A 179 19.11 -6.06 6.68
N TYR A 180 19.76 -5.07 6.07
CA TYR A 180 20.18 -5.11 4.67
C TYR A 180 21.23 -6.19 4.41
N ILE A 181 22.17 -6.39 5.33
CA ILE A 181 23.18 -7.44 5.18
C ILE A 181 22.53 -8.84 5.26
N ASP A 182 21.68 -9.08 6.26
CA ASP A 182 21.08 -10.40 6.45
C ASP A 182 19.95 -10.69 5.44
N ALA A 183 18.99 -9.78 5.34
CA ALA A 183 17.77 -10.00 4.57
C ALA A 183 17.93 -9.74 3.08
N ASP A 184 18.75 -8.77 2.66
CA ASP A 184 18.95 -8.50 1.24
C ASP A 184 20.19 -9.21 0.73
N PHE A 185 21.36 -8.98 1.32
CA PHE A 185 22.61 -9.53 0.78
C PHE A 185 22.72 -11.06 0.96
N VAL A 186 22.61 -11.56 2.20
CA VAL A 186 22.74 -13.01 2.46
C VAL A 186 21.57 -13.79 1.89
N SER A 187 20.34 -13.28 2.02
CA SER A 187 19.16 -13.95 1.44
C SER A 187 19.22 -14.00 -0.09
N GLN A 188 19.66 -12.95 -0.78
CA GLN A 188 19.81 -12.99 -2.24
C GLN A 188 20.88 -14.00 -2.69
N ILE A 189 21.99 -14.12 -1.95
CA ILE A 189 22.99 -15.17 -2.19
C ILE A 189 22.36 -16.55 -1.98
N ARG A 190 21.60 -16.75 -0.90
CA ARG A 190 20.91 -18.02 -0.64
C ARG A 190 19.87 -18.35 -1.71
N ALA A 191 19.09 -17.36 -2.14
CA ALA A 191 18.06 -17.49 -3.15
C ALA A 191 18.62 -17.83 -4.54
N THR A 192 19.91 -17.61 -4.76
CA THR A 192 20.61 -18.00 -6.00
C THR A 192 21.33 -19.34 -5.88
N MET A 193 21.40 -19.96 -4.69
CA MET A 193 21.88 -21.34 -4.49
C MET A 193 20.77 -22.37 -4.75
N LEU A 194 20.21 -22.36 -5.96
CA LEU A 194 19.12 -23.27 -6.36
C LEU A 194 19.67 -24.58 -6.95
N PRO A 195 19.04 -25.74 -6.67
CA PRO A 195 19.40 -26.99 -7.31
C PRO A 195 19.10 -26.91 -8.82
N LEU A 196 20.11 -27.21 -9.64
CA LEU A 196 20.02 -27.18 -11.10
C LEU A 196 19.12 -28.29 -11.66
N ILE A 197 19.02 -29.42 -10.93
CA ILE A 197 18.16 -30.55 -11.29
C ILE A 197 17.17 -30.74 -10.13
N VAL A 198 15.93 -30.33 -10.36
CA VAL A 198 14.83 -30.50 -9.41
C VAL A 198 14.16 -31.85 -9.67
N ARG A 199 14.10 -32.68 -8.62
CA ARG A 199 13.40 -33.97 -8.65
C ARG A 199 12.15 -33.84 -7.79
N THR A 200 10.99 -34.13 -8.36
CA THR A 200 9.71 -34.05 -7.63
C THR A 200 9.62 -35.20 -6.63
N ALA A 201 9.23 -34.89 -5.39
CA ALA A 201 9.17 -35.83 -4.27
C ALA A 201 8.22 -37.02 -4.50
N GLU A 202 7.22 -36.86 -5.37
CA GLU A 202 6.13 -37.83 -5.53
C GLU A 202 6.34 -38.85 -6.67
N ALA A 203 7.34 -38.67 -7.54
CA ALA A 203 7.52 -39.57 -8.69
C ALA A 203 8.96 -39.84 -9.15
N GLY A 204 9.99 -39.23 -8.55
CA GLY A 204 11.37 -39.39 -9.02
C GLY A 204 11.61 -38.88 -10.47
N THR A 205 10.59 -38.26 -11.06
CA THR A 205 10.64 -37.61 -12.37
C THR A 205 11.31 -36.25 -12.23
N ILE A 206 12.09 -35.89 -13.26
CA ILE A 206 12.75 -34.59 -13.35
C ILE A 206 11.68 -33.58 -13.78
N ASP A 207 11.47 -32.54 -12.97
CA ASP A 207 10.68 -31.39 -13.39
C ASP A 207 11.58 -30.50 -14.27
N TRP A 208 11.45 -30.69 -15.58
CA TRP A 208 12.20 -29.93 -16.57
C TRP A 208 11.87 -28.43 -16.54
N GLY A 209 10.66 -28.05 -16.15
CA GLY A 209 10.25 -26.64 -16.07
C GLY A 209 10.99 -25.91 -14.96
N GLN A 210 10.93 -26.45 -13.74
CA GLN A 210 11.64 -25.87 -12.60
C GLN A 210 13.17 -25.96 -12.75
N SER A 211 13.68 -27.07 -13.29
CA SER A 211 15.12 -27.23 -13.52
C SER A 211 15.66 -26.21 -14.53
N LEU A 212 14.92 -25.92 -15.61
CA LEU A 212 15.28 -24.88 -16.57
C LEU A 212 15.25 -23.49 -15.94
N GLN A 213 14.22 -23.17 -15.16
CA GLN A 213 14.10 -21.89 -14.46
C GLN A 213 15.29 -21.66 -13.51
N ASN A 214 15.60 -22.64 -12.65
CA ASN A 214 16.71 -22.53 -11.70
C ASN A 214 18.05 -22.38 -12.42
N THR A 215 18.25 -23.13 -13.51
CA THR A 215 19.45 -23.04 -14.33
C THR A 215 19.59 -21.66 -14.96
N LEU A 216 18.52 -21.11 -15.55
CA LEU A 216 18.51 -19.76 -16.11
C LEU A 216 18.85 -18.69 -15.07
N ILE A 217 18.31 -18.81 -13.85
CA ILE A 217 18.61 -17.87 -12.75
C ILE A 217 20.09 -17.95 -12.36
N VAL A 218 20.62 -19.14 -12.09
CA VAL A 218 22.01 -19.34 -11.66
C VAL A 218 22.98 -18.83 -12.73
N PHE A 219 22.83 -19.25 -13.98
CA PHE A 219 23.70 -18.80 -15.06
C PHE A 219 23.50 -17.32 -15.40
N GLY A 220 22.27 -16.81 -15.29
CA GLY A 220 21.95 -15.39 -15.44
C GLY A 220 22.72 -14.53 -14.43
N VAL A 221 22.66 -14.88 -13.15
CA VAL A 221 23.36 -14.16 -12.07
C VAL A 221 24.89 -14.25 -12.24
N LEU A 222 25.43 -15.44 -12.53
CA LEU A 222 26.87 -15.61 -12.76
C LEU A 222 27.35 -14.77 -13.95
N SER A 223 26.60 -14.75 -15.05
CA SER A 223 26.96 -13.93 -16.23
C SER A 223 26.88 -12.42 -15.96
N ALA A 224 25.90 -11.98 -15.16
CA ALA A 224 25.77 -10.59 -14.73
C ALA A 224 26.91 -10.18 -13.77
N LEU A 225 27.33 -11.07 -12.87
CA LEU A 225 28.49 -10.84 -12.01
C LEU A 225 29.77 -10.67 -12.83
N VAL A 226 29.99 -11.50 -13.86
CA VAL A 226 31.13 -11.37 -14.79
C VAL A 226 31.08 -10.05 -15.57
N TYR A 227 29.89 -9.54 -15.90
CA TYR A 227 29.73 -8.22 -16.53
C TYR A 227 30.18 -7.08 -15.60
N PHE A 228 29.79 -7.11 -14.32
CA PHE A 228 30.16 -6.07 -13.34
C PHE A 228 31.55 -6.24 -12.71
N LEU A 229 32.21 -7.38 -12.95
CA LEU A 229 33.56 -7.62 -12.46
C LEU A 229 34.56 -6.81 -13.28
N PHE A 230 34.83 -5.58 -12.84
CA PHE A 230 35.78 -4.67 -13.49
C PHE A 230 37.26 -5.09 -13.36
N SER A 231 37.56 -6.08 -12.51
CA SER A 231 38.94 -6.54 -12.26
C SER A 231 39.48 -7.52 -13.30
N VAL A 232 38.66 -8.01 -14.24
CA VAL A 232 39.08 -8.94 -15.29
C VAL A 232 38.91 -8.26 -16.65
N GLU A 233 39.96 -8.28 -17.48
CA GLU A 233 39.85 -7.78 -18.86
C GLU A 233 38.83 -8.64 -19.63
N HIS A 234 37.79 -8.01 -20.19
CA HIS A 234 36.70 -8.68 -20.95
C HIS A 234 37.13 -9.24 -22.33
N LYS A 235 38.32 -9.85 -22.44
CA LYS A 235 38.84 -10.48 -23.66
C LYS A 235 38.48 -11.98 -23.71
N GLY A 236 38.16 -12.49 -24.90
CA GLY A 236 37.91 -13.92 -25.12
C GLY A 236 36.58 -14.45 -24.57
N LEU A 237 36.60 -15.56 -23.81
CA LEU A 237 35.42 -16.23 -23.26
C LEU A 237 34.69 -15.37 -22.21
N ALA A 238 35.45 -14.67 -21.35
CA ALA A 238 34.90 -13.74 -20.35
C ALA A 238 34.07 -12.62 -21.00
N GLY A 239 34.52 -12.09 -22.15
CA GLY A 239 33.79 -11.08 -22.91
C GLY A 239 32.47 -11.59 -23.50
N ARG A 240 32.39 -12.86 -23.92
CA ARG A 240 31.14 -13.46 -24.42
C ARG A 240 30.15 -13.71 -23.29
N VAL A 241 30.62 -14.20 -22.14
CA VAL A 241 29.80 -14.42 -20.94
C VAL A 241 29.27 -13.09 -20.40
N ALA A 242 30.10 -12.04 -20.34
CA ALA A 242 29.67 -10.70 -19.96
C ALA A 242 28.63 -10.11 -20.94
N ARG A 243 28.73 -10.43 -22.24
CA ARG A 243 27.70 -10.04 -23.21
C ARG A 243 26.37 -10.71 -22.88
N VAL A 244 26.34 -12.00 -22.59
CA VAL A 244 25.10 -12.68 -22.14
C VAL A 244 24.56 -12.01 -20.86
N GLY A 245 25.43 -11.69 -19.91
CA GLY A 245 25.05 -10.94 -18.69
C GLY A 245 24.42 -9.58 -18.99
N THR A 246 24.92 -8.86 -20.00
CA THR A 246 24.33 -7.59 -20.44
C THR A 246 22.90 -7.77 -20.94
N TRP A 247 22.64 -8.83 -21.72
CA TRP A 247 21.30 -9.13 -22.23
C TRP A 247 20.35 -9.51 -21.10
N VAL A 248 20.81 -10.34 -20.16
CA VAL A 248 20.05 -10.72 -18.96
C VAL A 248 19.69 -9.46 -18.14
N LEU A 249 20.64 -8.54 -17.95
CA LEU A 249 20.40 -7.27 -17.25
C LEU A 249 19.39 -6.38 -17.99
N MET A 250 19.51 -6.25 -19.32
CA MET A 250 18.55 -5.47 -20.11
C MET A 250 17.13 -6.02 -20.02
N ILE A 251 16.97 -7.36 -20.04
CA ILE A 251 15.67 -8.01 -19.86
C ILE A 251 15.14 -7.79 -18.46
N ALA A 252 15.97 -7.99 -17.43
CA ALA A 252 15.57 -7.81 -16.02
C ALA A 252 15.15 -6.36 -15.71
N PHE A 253 15.92 -5.37 -16.16
CA PHE A 253 15.57 -3.96 -16.01
C PHE A 253 14.34 -3.58 -16.84
N GLY A 254 14.20 -4.13 -18.05
CA GLY A 254 13.01 -3.94 -18.89
C GLY A 254 11.75 -4.50 -18.21
N ALA A 255 11.83 -5.69 -17.62
CA ALA A 255 10.75 -6.28 -16.84
C ALA A 255 10.42 -5.43 -15.60
N ALA A 256 11.43 -5.00 -14.83
CA ALA A 256 11.24 -4.14 -13.67
C ALA A 256 10.53 -2.82 -14.03
N PHE A 257 10.96 -2.16 -15.11
CA PHE A 257 10.28 -0.98 -15.63
C PHE A 257 8.83 -1.29 -16.04
N GLY A 258 8.62 -2.39 -16.78
CA GLY A 258 7.30 -2.87 -17.18
C GLY A 258 6.36 -3.11 -16.00
N TYR A 259 6.85 -3.71 -14.90
CA TYR A 259 6.07 -3.90 -13.68
C TYR A 259 5.63 -2.59 -13.03
N THR A 260 6.49 -1.56 -13.03
CA THR A 260 6.09 -0.25 -12.49
C THR A 260 5.00 0.43 -13.33
N VAL A 261 5.07 0.31 -14.67
CA VAL A 261 4.05 0.85 -15.58
C VAL A 261 2.74 0.08 -15.42
N MET A 262 2.81 -1.25 -15.42
CA MET A 262 1.66 -2.12 -15.18
C MET A 262 0.99 -1.79 -13.85
N GLY A 263 1.76 -1.63 -12.77
CA GLY A 263 1.22 -1.27 -11.46
C GLY A 263 0.45 0.05 -11.48
N ARG A 264 0.95 1.07 -12.16
CA ARG A 264 0.24 2.37 -12.30
C ARG A 264 -1.02 2.25 -13.14
N ILE A 265 -0.99 1.52 -14.24
CA ILE A 265 -2.17 1.27 -15.09
C ILE A 265 -3.21 0.45 -14.35
N ALA A 266 -2.80 -0.58 -13.60
CA ALA A 266 -3.68 -1.40 -12.79
C ALA A 266 -4.37 -0.56 -11.70
N LEU A 267 -3.63 0.30 -11.00
CA LEU A 267 -4.22 1.23 -10.02
C LEU A 267 -5.23 2.17 -10.67
N LEU A 268 -4.97 2.66 -11.89
CA LEU A 268 -5.92 3.49 -12.63
C LEU A 268 -7.15 2.68 -13.06
N ALA A 269 -6.96 1.45 -13.54
CA ALA A 269 -8.04 0.54 -13.94
C ALA A 269 -8.96 0.24 -12.76
N ILE A 270 -8.41 -0.05 -11.58
CA ILE A 270 -9.17 -0.25 -10.34
C ILE A 270 -10.03 0.99 -10.01
N ARG A 271 -9.53 2.21 -10.27
CA ARG A 271 -10.32 3.44 -10.06
C ARG A 271 -11.42 3.62 -11.09
N PHE A 272 -11.21 3.20 -12.33
CA PHE A 272 -12.27 3.18 -13.34
C PHE A 272 -13.31 2.11 -13.06
N GLU A 273 -12.89 0.92 -12.62
CA GLU A 273 -13.77 -0.16 -12.17
C GLU A 273 -14.63 0.32 -11.01
N PHE A 274 -14.05 0.94 -9.98
CA PHE A 274 -14.81 1.56 -8.89
C PHE A 274 -15.83 2.62 -9.39
N LEU A 275 -15.45 3.45 -10.37
CA LEU A 275 -16.34 4.50 -10.87
C LEU A 275 -17.49 3.95 -11.71
N PHE A 276 -17.21 2.96 -12.56
CA PHE A 276 -18.16 2.41 -13.51
C PHE A 276 -18.98 1.26 -12.95
N ASP A 277 -18.38 0.38 -12.16
CA ASP A 277 -19.08 -0.70 -11.48
C ASP A 277 -19.71 -0.20 -10.19
N ASP A 278 -18.93 0.08 -9.12
CA ASP A 278 -19.48 0.31 -7.78
C ASP A 278 -20.35 1.58 -7.67
N TRP A 279 -19.98 2.66 -8.37
CA TRP A 279 -20.69 3.95 -8.27
C TRP A 279 -21.79 4.13 -9.34
N LEU A 280 -21.48 3.97 -10.63
CA LEU A 280 -22.42 4.29 -11.72
C LEU A 280 -23.22 3.12 -12.27
N TRP A 281 -22.90 1.88 -11.87
CA TRP A 281 -23.53 0.66 -12.33
C TRP A 281 -23.64 0.59 -13.88
N LEU A 282 -22.58 1.02 -14.56
CA LEU A 282 -22.43 1.02 -16.03
C LEU A 282 -21.92 -0.32 -16.56
N ILE A 283 -21.12 -1.00 -15.76
CA ILE A 283 -20.60 -2.33 -16.04
C ILE A 283 -20.94 -3.23 -14.85
N ASP A 284 -21.17 -4.52 -15.12
CA ASP A 284 -21.36 -5.53 -14.09
C ASP A 284 -20.54 -6.79 -14.47
N PRO A 285 -19.21 -6.76 -14.25
CA PRO A 285 -18.35 -7.88 -14.61
C PRO A 285 -18.55 -9.11 -13.72
N LEU A 286 -19.25 -8.98 -12.59
CA LEU A 286 -19.44 -10.03 -11.59
C LEU A 286 -20.89 -10.51 -11.51
N GLU A 287 -21.76 -10.07 -12.43
CA GLU A 287 -23.19 -10.44 -12.51
C GLU A 287 -23.93 -10.24 -11.17
N ARG A 288 -23.51 -9.24 -10.38
CA ARG A 288 -24.03 -8.97 -9.03
C ARG A 288 -25.41 -8.30 -9.06
N ARG A 289 -25.88 -7.88 -10.23
CA ARG A 289 -27.11 -7.10 -10.43
C ARG A 289 -28.04 -7.74 -11.46
N ASP A 290 -27.81 -9.01 -11.79
CA ASP A 290 -28.67 -9.77 -12.70
C ASP A 290 -30.13 -9.74 -12.21
N GLY A 291 -31.01 -9.17 -13.05
CA GLY A 291 -32.43 -9.01 -12.76
C GLY A 291 -32.85 -7.71 -12.06
N ILE A 292 -31.93 -6.78 -11.78
CA ILE A 292 -32.21 -5.46 -11.15
C ILE A 292 -32.13 -4.30 -12.16
N LEU A 293 -31.36 -4.47 -13.24
CA LEU A 293 -31.17 -3.49 -14.32
C LEU A 293 -32.20 -3.61 -15.45
#